data_AF-A0A6V7LRN1-F1
#
_entry.id   AF-A0A6V7LRN1-F1
#
_cell.length_a   1.000
_cell.length_b   1.000
_cell.length_c   1.000
_cell.angle_alpha   90.00
_cell.angle_beta   90.00
_cell.angle_gamma   90.00
#
_symmetry.space_group_name_H-M   'P 1'
#
loop_
_entity.id
_entity.type
_entity.pdbx_description
1 polymer ?
#
loop_
_entity_poly.entity_id
_entity_poly.type
_entity_poly.pdbx_seq_one_letter_code
_entity_poly.pdbx_strand_id
1 'polypeptide(L)' 'AGINDPELHRQARNILQQIGHLCQVQNDYLDCYGDLSVTRKVSNDIQMGKASWLAVTALERVTPEQKQIFM' A
#
# COMPACT_ATOMS: atom_id res chain seq x y z
N ALA A 1 -14.49 -7.90 -26.05
CA ALA A 1 -15.58 -8.10 -25.07
C ALA A 1 -16.47 -6.85 -25.09
N GLY A 2 -17.79 -7.01 -25.22
CA GLY A 2 -18.74 -5.93 -25.53
C GLY A 2 -19.70 -5.59 -24.38
N ILE A 3 -19.21 -5.59 -23.14
CA ILE A 3 -20.00 -5.18 -21.98
C ILE A 3 -19.86 -3.66 -21.86
N ASN A 4 -20.96 -2.93 -22.07
CA ASN A 4 -21.00 -1.47 -22.04
C ASN A 4 -22.02 -0.93 -21.02
N ASP A 5 -22.52 -1.78 -20.12
CA ASP A 5 -23.46 -1.39 -19.08
C ASP A 5 -22.76 -0.49 -18.04
N PRO A 6 -23.17 0.80 -17.90
CA PRO A 6 -22.54 1.73 -16.98
C PRO A 6 -22.66 1.33 -15.50
N GLU A 7 -23.77 0.68 -15.11
CA GLU A 7 -24.02 0.27 -13.73
C GLU A 7 -23.17 -0.94 -13.36
N LEU A 8 -23.08 -1.92 -14.27
CA LEU A 8 -22.18 -3.06 -14.08
C LEU A 8 -20.72 -2.60 -13.96
N HIS A 9 -20.29 -1.64 -14.78
CA HIS A 9 -18.97 -1.04 -14.64
C HIS A 9 -18.79 -0.29 -13.31
N ARG A 10 -19.83 0.40 -12.81
CA ARG A 10 -19.77 1.08 -11.52
C ARG A 10 -19.57 0.09 -10.36
N GLN A 11 -20.32 -1.00 -10.36
CA GLN A 11 -20.21 -2.05 -9.34
C GLN A 11 -18.84 -2.73 -9.39
N ALA A 12 -18.38 -3.09 -10.59
CA ALA A 12 -17.06 -3.68 -10.78
C ALA A 12 -15.94 -2.73 -10.31
N ARG A 13 -16.03 -1.43 -10.64
CA ARG A 13 -15.07 -0.43 -10.18
C ARG A 13 -14.97 -0.39 -8.65
N ASN A 14 -16.08 -0.41 -7.94
CA ASN A 14 -16.06 -0.35 -6.47
C ASN A 14 -15.30 -1.55 -5.86
N ILE A 15 -15.56 -2.75 -6.37
CA ILE A 15 -14.89 -3.97 -5.90
C ILE A 15 -13.40 -3.92 -6.26
N LEU A 16 -13.07 -3.58 -7.50
CA LEU A 16 -11.70 -3.52 -7.99
C LEU A 16 -10.88 -2.42 -7.29
N GLN A 17 -11.50 -1.32 -6.87
CA GLN A 17 -10.84 -0.30 -6.07
C GLN A 17 -10.45 -0.83 -4.69
N GLN A 18 -11.31 -1.61 -4.03
CA GLN A 18 -10.98 -2.23 -2.74
C GLN A 18 -9.88 -3.27 -2.87
N ILE A 19 -9.93 -4.10 -3.93
CA ILE A 19 -8.88 -5.07 -4.23
C ILE A 19 -7.56 -4.34 -4.52
N GLY A 20 -7.59 -3.29 -5.35
CA GLY A 20 -6.41 -2.50 -5.68
C GLY A 20 -5.78 -1.87 -4.43
N HIS A 21 -6.60 -1.35 -3.52
CA HIS A 21 -6.13 -0.84 -2.24
C HIS A 21 -5.45 -1.93 -1.39
N LEU A 22 -6.08 -3.10 -1.26
CA LEU A 22 -5.50 -4.22 -0.52
C LEU A 22 -4.18 -4.69 -1.15
N CYS A 23 -4.11 -4.79 -2.48
CA CYS A 23 -2.88 -5.14 -3.19
C CYS A 23 -1.76 -4.11 -2.95
N GLN A 24 -2.09 -2.82 -2.92
CA GLN A 24 -1.10 -1.77 -2.64
C GLN A 24 -0.59 -1.86 -1.20
N VAL A 25 -1.49 -2.06 -0.22
CA VAL A 25 -1.10 -2.27 1.19
C VAL A 25 -0.19 -3.50 1.32
N GLN A 26 -0.50 -4.59 0.64
CA GLN A 26 0.33 -5.79 0.66
C GLN A 26 1.69 -5.55 0.00
N ASN A 27 1.75 -4.80 -1.11
CA ASN A 27 3.01 -4.40 -1.73
C ASN A 27 3.86 -3.58 -0.75
N ASP A 28 3.29 -2.56 -0.11
CA ASP A 28 4.02 -1.70 0.83
C ASP A 28 4.55 -2.49 2.05
N TYR A 29 3.77 -3.48 2.52
CA TYR A 29 4.23 -4.41 3.56
C TYR A 29 5.41 -5.25 3.10
N LEU A 30 5.31 -5.88 1.92
CA LEU A 30 6.37 -6.71 1.35
C LEU A 30 7.62 -5.90 0.98
N ASP A 31 7.45 -4.62 0.66
CA ASP A 31 8.57 -3.72 0.39
C ASP A 31 9.42 -3.43 1.63
N CYS A 32 8.84 -3.54 2.84
CA CYS A 32 9.58 -3.39 4.09
C CYS A 32 10.00 -4.71 4.73
N TYR A 33 9.13 -5.73 4.67
CA TYR A 33 9.29 -6.99 5.43
C TYR A 33 9.37 -8.25 4.55
N GLY A 34 9.25 -8.11 3.23
CA GLY A 34 9.30 -9.24 2.32
C GLY A 34 10.69 -9.86 2.21
N ASP A 35 10.74 -11.19 2.10
CA ASP A 35 11.98 -11.90 1.83
C ASP A 35 12.42 -11.65 0.38
N LEU A 36 13.68 -11.22 0.18
CA LEU A 36 14.26 -10.98 -1.14
C LEU A 36 14.25 -12.23 -2.04
N SER A 37 14.38 -13.42 -1.47
CA SER A 37 14.37 -14.68 -2.22
C SER A 37 12.99 -14.99 -2.82
N VAL A 38 11.93 -14.51 -2.18
CA VAL A 38 10.53 -14.70 -2.60
C VAL A 38 10.06 -13.54 -3.47
N THR A 39 10.21 -12.31 -2.98
CA THR A 39 9.75 -11.10 -3.67
C THR A 39 10.57 -10.77 -4.91
N ARG A 40 11.86 -11.16 -4.92
CA ARG A 40 12.84 -10.85 -5.97
C ARG A 40 12.93 -9.35 -6.30
N LYS A 41 12.57 -8.51 -5.32
CA LYS A 41 12.48 -7.06 -5.45
C LYS A 41 13.23 -6.42 -4.30
N VAL A 42 14.20 -5.58 -4.63
CA VAL A 42 14.83 -4.68 -3.66
C VAL A 42 14.00 -3.41 -3.61
N SER A 43 13.36 -3.13 -2.48
CA SER A 43 12.60 -1.89 -2.27
C SER A 43 13.50 -0.77 -1.73
N ASN A 44 13.11 0.46 -2.02
CA ASN A 44 13.74 1.69 -1.52
C ASN A 44 12.71 2.68 -0.95
N ASP A 45 11.53 2.19 -0.56
CA ASP A 45 10.41 3.04 -0.13
C ASP A 45 10.75 3.97 1.04
N ILE A 46 11.48 3.46 2.04
CA ILE A 46 11.93 4.24 3.20
C ILE A 46 12.96 5.30 2.76
N GLN A 47 13.97 4.90 1.99
CA GLN A 47 15.05 5.77 1.52
C GLN A 47 14.52 6.91 0.63
N MET A 48 13.45 6.65 -0.12
CA MET A 48 12.78 7.63 -0.96
C MET A 48 11.74 8.47 -0.22
N GLY A 49 11.53 8.23 1.08
CA GLY A 49 10.53 8.93 1.89
C GLY A 49 9.11 8.77 1.34
N LYS A 50 8.80 7.62 0.75
CA LYS A 50 7.45 7.38 0.19
C LYS A 50 6.42 7.38 1.31
N ALA A 51 5.25 7.95 1.01
CA ALA A 51 4.07 7.85 1.87
C ALA A 51 3.43 6.45 1.77
N SER A 52 4.19 5.42 2.13
CA SER A 52 3.70 4.05 2.15
C SER A 52 2.65 3.86 3.24
N TRP A 53 1.82 2.83 3.10
CA TRP A 53 0.81 2.47 4.09
C TRP A 53 1.43 2.28 5.48
N LEU A 54 2.63 1.70 5.58
CA LEU A 54 3.35 1.53 6.85
C LEU A 54 3.73 2.87 7.48
N ALA A 55 4.23 3.83 6.69
CA ALA A 55 4.61 5.16 7.17
C ALA A 55 3.40 5.91 7.75
N VAL A 56 2.29 5.94 7.01
CA VAL A 56 1.04 6.60 7.45
C VAL A 56 0.48 5.92 8.70
N THR A 57 0.40 4.58 8.69
CA THR A 57 -0.10 3.76 9.81
C THR A 57 0.74 3.96 11.07
N ALA A 58 2.07 4.08 10.94
CA ALA A 58 2.96 4.35 12.07
C ALA A 58 2.70 5.75 12.64
N LEU A 59 2.66 6.78 11.79
CA LEU A 59 2.42 8.16 12.21
C LEU A 59 1.08 8.38 12.93
N GLU A 60 0.06 7.57 12.62
CA GLU A 60 -1.23 7.56 13.33
C GLU A 60 -1.14 7.02 14.77
N ARG A 61 -0.13 6.20 15.08
CA ARG A 61 -0.04 5.41 16.34
C ARG A 61 1.16 5.76 17.21
N VAL A 62 2.17 6.44 16.67
CA VAL A 62 3.42 6.75 17.37
C VAL A 62 3.21 7.67 18.57
N THR A 63 4.01 7.46 19.63
CA THR A 63 4.12 8.43 20.74
C THR A 63 4.87 9.70 20.29
N PRO A 64 4.83 10.81 21.05
CA PRO A 64 5.63 11.99 20.75
C PRO A 64 7.13 11.70 20.60
N GLU A 65 7.68 10.81 21.43
CA GLU A 65 9.09 10.41 21.39
C GLU A 65 9.40 9.59 20.13
N GLN A 66 8.53 8.67 19.76
CA GLN A 66 8.66 7.89 18.52
C GLN A 66 8.50 8.76 17.27
N LYS A 67 7.63 9.77 17.33
CA LYS A 67 7.47 10.76 16.25
C LYS A 67 8.74 11.56 16.02
N GLN A 68 9.48 11.89 17.08
CA GLN A 68 10.78 12.56 16.99
C GLN A 68 11.86 11.67 16.34
N ILE A 69 11.75 10.35 16.48
CA ILE A 69 12.67 9.39 15.81
C ILE A 69 12.28 9.20 14.34
N PHE A 70 10.98 9.25 14.04
CA PHE A 70 10.45 9.06 12.69
C PHE A 70 10.72 10.27 11.77
N MET A 71 10.79 11.49 12.34
CA MET A 71 10.98 12.76 11.64
C MET A 71 12.44 13.23 11.67
#